data_AF-A0A9D8BVB5-F1
#
_entry.id   AF-A0A9D8BVB5-F1
#
_cell.length_a   1.000
_cell.length_b   1.000
_cell.length_c   1.000
_cell.angle_alpha   90.00
_cell.angle_beta   90.00
_cell.angle_gamma   90.00
#
_symmetry.space_group_name_H-M   'P 1'
#
loop_
_entity.id
_entity.type
_entity.pdbx_description
1 polymer ?
#
loop_
_entity_poly.entity_id
_entity_poly.type
_entity_poly.pdbx_seq_one_letter_code
_entity_poly.pdbx_strand_id
1 'polypeptide(L)'
;MASTLEKICQLQPHYSSTNTPEMKERGYLVRTELAGKLRETLPALQKAFDPLFDDLAVDSSDGIGRKTEAPWIRLFSPAMSPNPREGFYMVIHFAANGLATFITVGCGSTVLRGG
;
A
#
# COMPACT_ATOMS: atom_id res chain seq x y z
N MET A 1 12.66 -6.78 2.41
CA MET A 1 11.48 -6.31 1.64
C MET A 1 10.99 -7.36 0.65
N ALA A 2 11.86 -7.90 -0.21
CA ALA A 2 11.50 -8.95 -1.19
C ALA A 2 10.80 -10.18 -0.57
N SER A 3 11.33 -10.74 0.52
CA SER A 3 10.72 -11.88 1.23
C SER A 3 9.32 -11.59 1.77
N THR A 4 9.06 -10.34 2.21
CA THR A 4 7.73 -9.92 2.68
C THR A 4 6.74 -9.83 1.52
N LEU A 5 7.16 -9.28 0.38
CA LEU A 5 6.35 -9.23 -0.84
C LEU A 5 5.99 -10.63 -1.33
N GLU A 6 6.97 -11.53 -1.38
CA GLU A 6 6.78 -12.92 -1.79
C GLU A 6 5.77 -13.63 -0.87
N LYS A 7 5.89 -13.46 0.45
CA LYS A 7 4.97 -14.09 1.40
C LYS A 7 3.54 -13.55 1.26
N ILE A 8 3.36 -12.24 1.02
CA ILE A 8 2.03 -11.66 0.74
C ILE A 8 1.45 -12.28 -0.53
N CYS A 9 2.24 -12.39 -1.59
CA CYS A 9 1.86 -13.05 -2.84
C CYS A 9 1.44 -14.51 -2.63
N GLN A 10 2.17 -15.28 -1.83
CA GLN A 10 1.82 -16.67 -1.51
C GLN A 10 0.48 -16.79 -0.77
N LEU A 11 0.14 -15.82 0.09
CA LEU A 11 -1.12 -15.81 0.85
C LEU A 11 -2.30 -15.28 0.03
N GLN A 12 -2.05 -14.63 -1.10
CA GLN A 12 -3.05 -13.93 -1.90
C GLN A 12 -4.13 -14.85 -2.51
N PRO A 13 -3.79 -16.05 -3.06
CA PRO A 13 -4.80 -17.01 -3.54
C PRO A 13 -5.69 -17.60 -2.44
N HIS A 14 -5.26 -17.52 -1.18
CA HIS A 14 -6.01 -18.00 -0.02
C HIS A 14 -6.97 -16.93 0.54
N TYR A 15 -7.29 -15.91 -0.27
CA TYR A 15 -8.19 -14.85 0.14
C TYR A 15 -9.52 -15.38 0.68
N SER A 16 -9.88 -14.86 1.84
CA SER A 16 -11.22 -14.91 2.40
C SER A 16 -11.58 -13.52 2.92
N SER A 17 -12.86 -13.15 2.84
CA SER A 17 -13.37 -11.90 3.44
C SER A 17 -13.40 -11.94 4.97
N THR A 18 -13.19 -13.11 5.58
CA THR A 18 -13.17 -13.34 7.03
C THR A 18 -11.73 -13.46 7.59
N ASN A 19 -11.58 -13.36 8.91
CA ASN A 19 -10.29 -13.40 9.60
C ASN A 19 -9.74 -14.82 9.80
N THR A 20 -9.45 -15.53 8.71
CA THR A 20 -8.69 -16.80 8.75
C THR A 20 -7.24 -16.55 9.21
N PRO A 21 -6.50 -17.58 9.67
CA PRO A 21 -5.08 -17.43 10.00
C PRO A 21 -4.25 -16.80 8.86
N GLU A 22 -4.48 -17.22 7.62
CA GLU A 22 -3.81 -16.70 6.42
C GLU A 22 -4.13 -15.21 6.21
N MET A 23 -5.38 -14.81 6.42
CA MET A 23 -5.79 -13.41 6.28
C MET A 23 -5.28 -12.52 7.40
N LYS A 24 -5.13 -13.05 8.62
CA LYS A 24 -4.47 -12.34 9.72
C LYS A 24 -2.99 -12.14 9.43
N GLU A 25 -2.31 -13.17 8.94
CA GLU A 25 -0.89 -13.10 8.56
C GLU A 25 -0.69 -12.12 7.40
N ARG A 26 -1.47 -12.23 6.31
CA ARG A 26 -1.41 -11.31 5.16
C ARG A 26 -1.63 -9.87 5.61
N GLY A 27 -2.61 -9.65 6.48
CA GLY A 27 -2.90 -8.34 7.05
C GLY A 27 -1.75 -7.75 7.85
N TYR A 28 -1.11 -8.56 8.70
CA TYR A 28 0.07 -8.16 9.46
C TYR A 28 1.25 -7.81 8.54
N LEU A 29 1.50 -8.65 7.53
CA LEU A 29 2.57 -8.42 6.57
C LEU A 29 2.37 -7.12 5.77
N VAL A 30 1.14 -6.82 5.35
CA VAL A 30 0.79 -5.58 4.63
C VAL A 30 0.88 -4.36 5.55
N ARG A 31 0.19 -4.38 6.70
CA ARG A 31 -0.02 -3.18 7.54
C ARG A 31 1.15 -2.85 8.44
N THR A 32 1.92 -3.86 8.83
CA THR A 32 3.02 -3.70 9.78
C THR A 32 4.36 -3.87 9.09
N GLU A 33 4.64 -5.04 8.52
CA GLU A 33 5.97 -5.38 8.03
C GLU A 33 6.38 -4.58 6.79
N LEU A 34 5.60 -4.66 5.71
CA LEU A 34 5.93 -4.01 4.46
C LEU A 34 5.79 -2.49 4.56
N ALA A 35 4.70 -2.01 5.18
CA ALA A 35 4.52 -0.59 5.45
C ALA A 35 5.64 -0.04 6.35
N GLY A 36 6.07 -0.78 7.39
CA GLY A 36 7.20 -0.40 8.25
C GLY A 36 8.50 -0.27 7.48
N LYS A 37 8.85 -1.29 6.68
CA LYS A 37 10.04 -1.28 5.81
C LYS A 37 10.03 -0.10 4.82
N LEU A 38 8.88 0.23 4.25
CA LEU A 38 8.76 1.39 3.37
C LEU A 38 8.94 2.71 4.14
N ARG A 39 8.40 2.82 5.37
CA ARG A 39 8.64 3.99 6.23
C ARG A 39 10.11 4.19 6.55
N GLU A 40 10.84 3.11 6.83
CA GLU A 40 12.29 3.16 7.07
C GLU A 40 13.07 3.66 5.85
N THR A 41 12.57 3.41 4.64
CA THR A 41 13.18 3.92 3.39
C THR A 41 12.80 5.35 3.03
N LEU A 42 11.79 5.95 3.68
CA LEU A 42 11.31 7.29 3.37
C LEU A 42 12.40 8.36 3.37
N PRO A 43 13.30 8.44 4.37
CA PRO A 43 14.30 9.51 4.40
C PRO A 43 15.27 9.45 3.21
N ALA A 44 15.56 8.24 2.70
CA ALA A 44 16.39 8.07 1.52
C ALA A 44 15.64 8.46 0.24
N LEU A 45 14.35 8.13 0.16
CA LEU A 45 13.49 8.52 -0.95
C LEU A 45 13.29 10.04 -0.99
N GLN A 46 12.95 10.68 0.14
CA GLN A 46 12.77 12.14 0.24
C GLN A 46 13.98 12.91 -0.26
N LYS A 47 15.21 12.44 0.02
CA LYS A 47 16.44 13.05 -0.52
C LYS A 47 16.58 12.92 -2.04
N ALA A 48 15.96 11.91 -2.64
CA ALA A 48 15.96 11.69 -4.08
C ALA A 48 14.84 12.44 -4.80
N PHE A 49 13.79 12.87 -4.07
CA PHE A 49 12.73 13.71 -4.59
C PHE A 49 13.06 15.20 -4.44
N ASP A 50 12.41 16.03 -5.26
CA ASP A 50 12.46 17.49 -5.16
C ASP A 50 11.93 17.95 -3.78
N PRO A 51 12.40 19.07 -3.21
CA PRO A 51 11.84 19.68 -1.99
C PRO A 51 10.32 19.78 -1.96
N LEU A 52 9.65 19.82 -3.13
CA LEU A 52 8.19 19.77 -3.24
C LEU A 52 7.53 18.50 -2.67
N PHE A 53 8.30 17.43 -2.41
CA PHE A 53 7.85 16.16 -1.85
C PHE A 53 8.63 15.78 -0.57
N ASP A 54 8.84 16.77 0.32
CA ASP A 54 9.49 16.55 1.61
C ASP A 54 8.56 15.93 2.68
N ASP A 55 7.26 15.81 2.39
CA ASP A 55 6.24 15.32 3.32
C ASP A 55 5.81 13.86 3.10
N LEU A 56 6.55 13.09 2.30
CA LEU A 56 6.19 11.70 1.96
C LEU A 56 5.85 10.83 3.17
N ALA A 57 4.74 10.10 3.06
CA ALA A 57 4.20 9.21 4.08
C ALA A 57 3.74 7.86 3.46
N VAL A 58 3.63 6.85 4.32
CA VAL A 58 3.17 5.50 3.94
C VAL A 58 1.93 5.12 4.71
N ASP A 59 0.93 4.64 3.96
CA ASP A 59 -0.34 4.15 4.47
C ASP A 59 -0.69 2.82 3.78
N SER A 60 -1.51 1.99 4.42
CA SER A 60 -1.78 0.62 3.96
C SER A 60 -3.10 0.10 4.50
N SER A 61 -3.74 -0.78 3.73
CA SER A 61 -4.99 -1.42 4.14
C SER A 61 -5.12 -2.83 3.60
N ASP A 62 -5.67 -3.70 4.44
CA ASP A 62 -6.16 -5.03 4.07
C ASP A 62 -7.68 -5.16 4.30
N GLY A 63 -8.38 -4.03 4.39
CA GLY A 63 -9.82 -3.95 4.67
C GLY A 63 -10.14 -3.61 6.12
N ILE A 64 -11.25 -2.89 6.34
CA ILE A 64 -11.76 -2.55 7.68
C ILE A 64 -13.01 -3.43 7.93
N GLY A 65 -13.00 -4.16 9.04
CA GLY A 65 -14.03 -5.15 9.35
C GLY A 65 -13.85 -6.43 8.53
N ARG A 66 -14.31 -6.43 7.28
CA ARG A 66 -14.05 -7.51 6.31
C ARG A 66 -12.70 -7.32 5.63
N LYS A 67 -12.05 -8.43 5.32
CA LYS A 67 -10.80 -8.43 4.56
C LYS A 67 -11.10 -8.12 3.09
N THR A 68 -10.25 -7.29 2.49
CA THR A 68 -10.33 -6.98 1.07
C THR A 68 -9.58 -8.04 0.26
N GLU A 69 -10.08 -8.33 -0.94
CA GLU A 69 -9.35 -9.17 -1.88
C GLU A 69 -8.08 -8.47 -2.35
N ALA A 70 -8.13 -7.16 -2.61
CA ALA A 70 -7.02 -6.36 -3.09
C ALA A 70 -6.42 -5.49 -1.97
N PRO A 71 -5.53 -6.02 -1.12
CA PRO A 71 -4.80 -5.21 -0.15
C PRO A 71 -3.86 -4.26 -0.88
N TRP A 72 -3.51 -3.16 -0.23
CA TRP A 72 -2.65 -2.15 -0.82
C TRP A 72 -1.74 -1.47 0.20
N ILE A 73 -0.62 -0.95 -0.30
CA ILE A 73 0.26 -0.02 0.41
C ILE A 73 0.48 1.17 -0.52
N ARG A 74 0.33 2.40 -0.02
CA ARG A 74 0.56 3.62 -0.80
C ARG A 74 1.66 4.48 -0.19
N LEU A 75 2.41 5.14 -1.06
CA LEU A 75 3.34 6.23 -0.77
C LEU A 75 2.72 7.52 -1.30
N PHE A 76 2.57 8.53 -0.45
CA PHE A 76 1.81 9.72 -0.77
C PHE A 76 2.34 10.95 -0.02
N SER A 77 2.01 12.14 -0.51
CA SER A 77 2.14 13.39 0.25
C SER A 77 0.85 13.63 1.04
N PRO A 78 0.87 13.77 2.37
CA PRO A 78 -0.30 14.15 3.16
C PRO A 78 -0.91 15.49 2.74
N ALA A 79 -0.10 16.46 2.30
CA ALA A 79 -0.60 17.74 1.83
C ALA A 79 -1.39 17.62 0.51
N MET A 80 -0.92 16.78 -0.43
CA MET A 80 -1.54 16.64 -1.76
C MET A 80 -2.57 15.51 -1.85
N SER A 81 -2.45 14.48 -1.02
CA SER A 81 -3.22 13.23 -1.11
C SER A 81 -3.64 12.70 0.28
N PRO A 82 -4.38 13.51 1.05
CA PRO A 82 -4.60 13.30 2.49
C PRO A 82 -5.28 11.97 2.82
N ASN A 83 -6.04 11.42 1.88
CA ASN A 83 -6.68 10.12 2.02
C ASN A 83 -6.62 9.33 0.71
N PRO A 84 -6.89 8.00 0.72
CA PRO A 84 -6.76 7.17 -0.48
C PRO A 84 -7.74 7.48 -1.62
N ARG A 85 -8.66 8.45 -1.43
CA ARG A 85 -9.67 8.84 -2.44
C ARG A 85 -9.42 10.21 -3.05
N GLU A 86 -8.36 10.90 -2.63
CA GLU A 86 -8.01 12.26 -3.04
C GLU A 86 -6.52 12.35 -3.41
N GLY A 87 -6.22 13.06 -4.49
CA GLY A 87 -4.85 13.34 -4.95
C GLY A 87 -4.17 12.19 -5.70
N PHE A 88 -2.86 12.31 -5.91
CA PHE A 88 -2.01 11.33 -6.58
C PHE A 88 -1.05 10.65 -5.61
N TYR A 89 -0.83 9.36 -5.79
CA TYR A 89 0.05 8.57 -4.93
C TYR A 89 0.59 7.36 -5.68
N MET A 90 1.75 6.86 -5.26
CA MET A 90 2.18 5.53 -5.71
C MET A 90 1.50 4.48 -4.86
N VAL A 91 1.03 3.40 -5.47
CA VAL A 91 0.38 2.29 -4.76
C VAL A 91 0.89 0.94 -5.26
N ILE A 92 1.12 0.07 -4.28
CA ILE A 92 1.50 -1.33 -4.46
C ILE A 92 0.24 -2.18 -4.34
N HIS A 93 -0.06 -2.94 -5.39
CA HIS A 93 -1.13 -3.93 -5.43
C HIS A 93 -0.60 -5.33 -5.70
N PHE A 94 -1.37 -6.34 -5.31
CA PHE A 94 -1.02 -7.74 -5.48
C PHE A 94 -2.02 -8.41 -6.43
N ALA A 95 -1.53 -9.19 -7.39
CA ALA A 95 -2.38 -9.97 -8.29
C ALA A 95 -3.21 -10.96 -7.48
N ALA A 96 -4.51 -11.14 -7.78
CA ALA A 96 -5.37 -12.06 -7.02
C ALA A 96 -4.83 -13.51 -6.99
N ASN A 97 -4.12 -13.94 -8.03
CA ASN A 97 -3.46 -15.24 -8.12
C ASN A 97 -2.07 -15.29 -7.46
N GLY A 98 -1.60 -14.21 -6.86
CA GLY A 98 -0.30 -14.12 -6.19
C GLY A 98 0.92 -14.11 -7.11
N LEU A 99 0.76 -14.06 -8.43
CA LEU A 99 1.89 -14.20 -9.36
C LEU A 99 2.70 -12.92 -9.58
N ALA A 100 2.17 -11.76 -9.17
CA ALA A 100 2.81 -10.48 -9.41
C ALA A 100 2.42 -9.43 -8.37
N THR A 101 3.30 -8.45 -8.24
CA THR A 101 3.07 -7.19 -7.54
C THR A 101 3.13 -6.06 -8.56
N PHE A 102 2.19 -5.14 -8.49
CA PHE A 102 2.12 -3.97 -9.37
C PHE A 102 2.45 -2.72 -8.57
N ILE A 103 3.34 -1.89 -9.10
CA ILE A 103 3.59 -0.53 -8.60
C ILE A 103 2.98 0.41 -9.62
N THR A 104 1.99 1.20 -9.19
CA THR A 104 1.20 2.04 -10.08
C THR A 104 1.04 3.44 -9.49
N VAL A 105 0.82 4.43 -10.36
CA VAL A 105 0.37 5.76 -9.93
C VAL A 105 -1.15 5.71 -9.80
N GLY A 106 -1.63 5.80 -8.57
CA GLY A 106 -3.04 5.95 -8.26
C GLY A 106 -3.46 7.42 -8.29
N CYS A 107 -4.70 7.65 -8.71
CA CYS A 107 -5.38 8.93 -8.61
C CYS A 107 -6.68 8.72 -7.85
N GLY A 108 -6.88 9.48 -6.77
CA GLY A 108 -8.17 9.58 -6.11
C GLY A 108 -9.20 10.20 -7.06
N SER A 109 -9.99 9.37 -7.73
CA SER A 109 -10.93 9.82 -8.77
C SER A 109 -12.26 10.34 -8.22
N THR A 110 -12.43 10.38 -6.89
CA THR A 110 -13.71 10.76 -6.26
C THR A 110 -13.87 12.26 -6.17
N VAL A 111 -12.78 13.01 -5.98
CA VAL A 111 -12.77 14.47 -5.93
C VAL A 111 -11.49 14.96 -6.62
N LEU A 112 -11.61 15.57 -7.81
CA LEU A 112 -10.49 16.25 -8.46
C LEU A 112 -10.35 17.66 -7.87
N ARG A 113 -9.26 17.91 -7.13
CA ARG A 113 -8.86 19.25 -6.69
C ARG A 113 -7.39 19.46 -7.06
N GLY A 114 -7.09 20.53 -7.79
CA GLY A 114 -5.71 20.92 -8.15
C GLY A 114 -5.05 20.05 -9.24
N GLY A 115 -5.84 19.46 -10.14
CA GLY A 115 -5.34 18.88 -11.40
C GLY A 115 -5.19 19.93 -12.49
#